data_AF-A0AB36AFR0-F1
#
_entry.id   AF-A0AB36AFR0-F1
#
_cell.length_a   1.000
_cell.length_b   1.000
_cell.length_c   1.000
_cell.angle_alpha   90.00
_cell.angle_beta   90.00
_cell.angle_gamma   90.00
#
_symmetry.space_group_name_H-M   'P 1'
#
loop_
_entity.id
_entity.type
_entity.pdbx_description
1 polymer ?
#
loop_
_entity_poly.entity_id
_entity_poly.type
_entity_poly.pdbx_seq_one_letter_code
_entity_poly.pdbx_strand_id
1 'polypeptide(L)'
;MSLNIMRKESLDRYLGEDKLFVKSMNARDLMAIGIGTVIGTGIFILPGTIAANSAGPGVSLSFLFSAIVCALAAMCYAEFASALPVAGSAYSYGNVVFGEFLGWLLGWALVLEYMLAVASVSTGWAAYFNTLLEGFGIHLPKALSGPFDPAHGTYINIVAVVIVLLITVMLARGMQSSLRINNIAVFLKIAIILIFIIVGFFFIKPKNYHPFLPYHMKGVIHGATIGFFAYLGFDCVSSSAAEVKNPKRNMPLGIIGTLAVATILYTGVAVVLTGMVKYTKLDVANPVAFALQMVHQDWLAELLSIGALIGMFTMMVSMIYSSSRLIYAIGRDGLLPSFLGKLDKKSHSPQIALWIVAIIIAIMGGLVSLDQLTSLVNIGTLFAFMLVSFGIIPLRKRKDIGNRGGFKVPLYPVLPILSGLACLGMMTQLQKETYIGAAIWFGIGIIIYFTYGYWHSKLAVSK
;
A
#
# COMPACT_ATOMS: atom_id res chain seq x y z
N MET A 1 9.20 -17.75 36.06
CA MET A 1 9.46 -16.38 35.54
C MET A 1 8.30 -16.05 34.61
N SER A 2 7.41 -15.10 34.94
CA SER A 2 6.28 -14.76 34.07
C SER A 2 6.82 -14.04 32.82
N LEU A 3 6.46 -14.52 31.63
CA LEU A 3 6.83 -13.89 30.37
C LEU A 3 6.13 -12.52 30.29
N ASN A 4 6.89 -11.43 30.27
CA ASN A 4 6.32 -10.10 30.06
C ASN A 4 6.33 -9.77 28.56
N ILE A 5 5.32 -10.25 27.84
CA ILE A 5 5.20 -10.06 26.38
C ILE A 5 4.70 -8.65 25.98
N MET A 6 4.26 -7.83 26.95
CA MET A 6 3.70 -6.50 26.72
C MET A 6 4.65 -5.37 27.15
N ARG A 7 5.97 -5.61 27.05
CA ARG A 7 7.01 -4.58 27.27
C ARG A 7 6.72 -3.37 26.37
N LYS A 8 6.47 -2.21 26.97
CA LYS A 8 6.22 -0.98 26.21
C LYS A 8 7.52 -0.23 26.01
N GLU A 9 7.71 0.26 24.80
CA GLU A 9 8.89 1.05 24.46
C GLU A 9 8.72 2.51 24.88
N SER A 10 9.83 3.19 25.20
CA SER A 10 9.79 4.61 25.53
C SER A 10 9.83 5.47 24.25
N LEU A 11 9.01 6.52 24.24
CA LEU A 11 9.03 7.50 23.15
C LEU A 11 10.40 8.20 23.06
N ASP A 12 11.03 8.47 24.21
CA ASP A 12 12.31 9.17 24.28
C ASP A 12 13.45 8.37 23.63
N ARG A 13 13.42 7.02 23.69
CA ARG A 13 14.41 6.19 23.00
C ARG A 13 14.29 6.33 21.49
N TYR A 14 13.07 6.24 20.94
CA TYR A 14 12.85 6.45 19.51
C TYR A 14 13.24 7.86 19.07
N LEU A 15 12.82 8.90 19.81
CA LEU A 15 13.21 10.27 19.52
C LEU A 15 14.73 10.49 19.62
N GLY A 16 15.42 9.78 20.51
CA GLY A 16 16.87 9.80 20.66
C GLY A 16 17.58 9.25 19.42
N GLU A 17 17.16 8.09 18.93
CA GLU A 17 17.72 7.49 17.71
C GLU A 17 17.39 8.31 16.45
N ASP A 18 16.20 8.89 16.39
CA ASP A 18 15.72 9.64 15.22
C ASP A 18 16.30 11.06 15.11
N LYS A 19 17.03 11.56 16.12
CA LYS A 19 17.73 12.87 16.06
C LYS A 19 18.73 12.97 14.90
N LEU A 20 19.17 11.83 14.37
CA LEU A 20 20.08 11.75 13.23
C LEU A 20 19.42 12.15 11.90
N PHE A 21 18.09 12.13 11.82
CA PHE A 21 17.36 12.50 10.61
C PHE A 21 17.27 14.02 10.41
N VAL A 22 17.57 14.48 9.19
CA VAL A 22 17.43 15.88 8.82
C VAL A 22 15.96 16.19 8.50
N LYS A 23 15.37 17.12 9.25
CA LYS A 23 14.00 17.60 9.03
C LYS A 23 13.92 18.47 7.78
N SER A 24 13.68 17.84 6.64
CA SER A 24 13.69 18.49 5.32
C SER A 24 12.29 18.67 4.73
N MET A 25 11.34 17.80 5.10
CA MET A 25 10.08 17.61 4.37
C MET A 25 8.93 18.46 4.90
N ASN A 26 8.11 18.99 3.99
CA ASN A 26 6.88 19.72 4.30
C ASN A 26 5.63 18.93 3.87
N ALA A 27 4.43 19.46 4.17
CA ALA A 27 3.15 18.82 3.81
C ALA A 27 3.02 18.47 2.31
N ARG A 28 3.55 19.31 1.40
CA ARG A 28 3.50 19.06 -0.05
C ARG A 28 4.36 17.86 -0.46
N ASP A 29 5.54 17.73 0.12
CA ASP A 29 6.44 16.59 -0.14
C ASP A 29 5.82 15.30 0.39
N LEU A 30 5.17 15.36 1.55
CA LEU A 30 4.44 14.23 2.13
C LEU A 30 3.24 13.81 1.28
N MET A 31 2.44 14.76 0.78
CA MET A 31 1.36 14.46 -0.16
C MET A 31 1.90 13.86 -1.45
N ALA A 32 3.01 14.37 -1.98
CA ALA A 32 3.61 13.79 -3.18
C ALA A 32 4.09 12.35 -2.95
N ILE A 33 4.72 12.06 -1.81
CA ILE A 33 5.09 10.68 -1.45
C ILE A 33 3.87 9.80 -1.32
N GLY A 34 2.85 10.24 -0.58
CA GLY A 34 1.62 9.49 -0.39
C GLY A 34 0.90 9.23 -1.71
N ILE A 35 0.77 10.23 -2.58
CA ILE A 35 0.15 10.03 -3.90
C ILE A 35 1.02 9.11 -4.77
N GLY A 36 2.35 9.25 -4.69
CA GLY A 36 3.29 8.42 -5.42
C GLY A 36 3.22 6.94 -5.05
N THR A 37 2.94 6.64 -3.77
CA THR A 37 2.74 5.28 -3.24
C THR A 37 1.33 4.75 -3.45
N VAL A 38 0.30 5.59 -3.32
CA VAL A 38 -1.10 5.18 -3.50
C VAL A 38 -1.42 4.92 -4.97
N ILE A 39 -0.97 5.79 -5.88
CA ILE A 39 -1.24 5.65 -7.32
C ILE A 39 -0.30 4.62 -7.95
N GLY A 40 -0.81 3.40 -8.10
CA GLY A 40 -0.21 2.33 -8.90
C GLY A 40 -1.27 1.42 -9.51
N THR A 41 -1.09 0.10 -9.42
CA THR A 41 -1.97 -0.89 -10.07
C THR A 41 -3.45 -0.76 -9.69
N GLY A 42 -3.72 -0.28 -8.47
CA GLY A 42 -5.08 -0.11 -7.97
C GLY A 42 -5.97 0.82 -8.79
N ILE A 43 -5.44 1.89 -9.41
CA ILE A 43 -6.26 2.77 -10.27
C ILE A 43 -6.31 2.29 -11.72
N PHE A 44 -5.25 1.64 -12.20
CA PHE A 44 -5.11 1.30 -13.61
C PHE A 44 -5.80 -0.02 -13.98
N ILE A 45 -5.92 -0.96 -13.04
CA ILE A 45 -6.47 -2.31 -13.30
C ILE A 45 -7.77 -2.54 -12.54
N LEU A 46 -7.79 -2.32 -11.21
CA LEU A 46 -8.92 -2.74 -10.39
C LEU A 46 -10.28 -2.14 -10.74
N PRO A 47 -10.42 -0.89 -11.24
CA PRO A 47 -11.72 -0.39 -11.65
C PRO A 47 -12.36 -1.25 -12.74
N GLY A 48 -11.56 -1.83 -13.65
CA GLY A 48 -12.06 -2.71 -14.69
C GLY A 48 -12.50 -4.06 -14.13
N THR A 49 -11.62 -4.74 -13.40
CA THR A 49 -11.91 -6.05 -12.77
C THR A 49 -13.10 -5.98 -11.82
N ILE A 50 -13.17 -4.96 -10.95
CA ILE A 50 -14.29 -4.79 -10.01
C ILE A 50 -15.58 -4.46 -10.76
N ALA A 51 -15.53 -3.62 -11.80
CA ALA A 51 -16.70 -3.33 -12.61
C ALA A 51 -17.22 -4.60 -13.30
N ALA A 52 -16.34 -5.39 -13.91
CA ALA A 52 -16.72 -6.58 -14.64
C ALA A 52 -17.27 -7.69 -13.73
N ASN A 53 -16.63 -7.93 -12.58
CA ASN A 53 -16.83 -9.14 -11.79
C ASN A 53 -17.60 -8.92 -10.48
N SER A 54 -17.84 -7.69 -10.04
CA SER A 54 -18.39 -7.44 -8.70
C SER A 54 -19.42 -6.33 -8.61
N ALA A 55 -19.18 -5.15 -9.17
CA ALA A 55 -19.99 -3.96 -8.89
C ALA A 55 -20.74 -3.42 -10.11
N GLY A 56 -20.37 -3.82 -11.33
CA GLY A 56 -20.87 -3.18 -12.54
C GLY A 56 -20.48 -1.69 -12.57
N PRO A 57 -21.34 -0.83 -13.14
CA PRO A 57 -21.12 0.62 -13.10
C PRO A 57 -21.15 1.22 -11.68
N GLY A 58 -21.67 0.50 -10.69
CA GLY A 58 -21.59 0.82 -9.26
C GLY A 58 -20.19 0.72 -8.66
N VAL A 59 -19.15 0.42 -9.44
CA VAL A 59 -17.75 0.44 -9.01
C VAL A 59 -17.32 1.79 -8.42
N SER A 60 -17.89 2.90 -8.87
CA SER A 60 -17.65 4.22 -8.29
C SER A 60 -18.09 4.30 -6.82
N LEU A 61 -19.24 3.71 -6.48
CA LEU A 61 -19.70 3.58 -5.09
C LEU A 61 -18.76 2.67 -4.30
N SER A 62 -18.22 1.63 -4.92
CA SER A 62 -17.26 0.72 -4.27
C SER A 62 -16.02 1.50 -3.82
N PHE A 63 -15.42 2.31 -4.71
CA PHE A 63 -14.29 3.16 -4.37
C PHE A 63 -14.61 4.23 -3.32
N LEU A 64 -15.83 4.77 -3.31
CA LEU A 64 -16.27 5.71 -2.27
C LEU A 64 -16.40 5.03 -0.90
N PHE A 65 -16.97 3.83 -0.84
CA PHE A 65 -17.03 3.05 0.41
C PHE A 65 -15.63 2.70 0.92
N SER A 66 -14.73 2.25 0.05
CA SER A 66 -13.32 2.00 0.42
C SER A 66 -12.66 3.28 0.94
N ALA A 67 -12.88 4.42 0.29
CA ALA A 67 -12.34 5.71 0.70
C ALA A 67 -12.82 6.14 2.08
N ILE A 68 -14.10 5.91 2.40
CA ILE A 68 -14.66 6.22 3.73
C ILE A 68 -13.94 5.41 4.80
N VAL A 69 -13.79 4.08 4.62
CA VAL A 69 -13.08 3.23 5.58
C VAL A 69 -11.61 3.66 5.71
N CYS A 70 -10.95 3.94 4.60
CA CYS A 70 -9.57 4.45 4.59
C CYS A 70 -9.47 5.82 5.28
N ALA A 71 -10.46 6.70 5.15
CA ALA A 71 -10.44 8.03 5.76
C ALA A 71 -10.55 7.95 7.28
N LEU A 72 -11.38 7.05 7.78
CA LEU A 72 -11.50 6.76 9.21
C LEU A 72 -10.15 6.28 9.79
N ALA A 73 -9.50 5.33 9.10
CA ALA A 73 -8.18 4.84 9.49
C ALA A 73 -7.10 5.92 9.35
N ALA A 74 -7.10 6.68 8.26
CA ALA A 74 -6.14 7.74 7.96
C ALA A 74 -6.17 8.86 9.02
N MET A 75 -7.35 9.21 9.55
CA MET A 75 -7.46 10.12 10.69
C MET A 75 -6.76 9.55 11.95
N CYS A 76 -6.91 8.25 12.22
CA CYS A 76 -6.23 7.60 13.34
C CYS A 76 -4.70 7.64 13.13
N TYR A 77 -4.22 7.30 11.92
CA TYR A 77 -2.81 7.44 11.55
C TYR A 77 -2.30 8.87 11.69
N ALA A 78 -3.11 9.87 11.31
CA ALA A 78 -2.74 11.27 11.42
C ALA A 78 -2.60 11.73 12.89
N GLU A 79 -3.47 11.27 13.80
CA GLU A 79 -3.32 11.55 15.24
C GLU A 79 -2.07 10.86 15.80
N PHE A 80 -1.82 9.60 15.42
CA PHE A 80 -0.61 8.87 15.80
C PHE A 80 0.67 9.57 15.31
N ALA A 81 0.75 9.91 14.02
CA ALA A 81 1.91 10.58 13.44
C ALA A 81 2.13 12.00 14.01
N SER A 82 1.05 12.68 14.42
CA SER A 82 1.13 13.96 15.13
C SER A 82 1.65 13.80 16.56
N ALA A 83 1.24 12.75 17.27
CA ALA A 83 1.59 12.49 18.66
C ALA A 83 2.97 11.82 18.82
N LEU A 84 3.33 10.93 17.91
CA LEU A 84 4.52 10.10 17.88
C LEU A 84 5.26 10.32 16.55
N PRO A 85 5.98 11.45 16.39
CA PRO A 85 6.68 11.78 15.15
C PRO A 85 8.01 11.00 15.04
N VAL A 86 7.91 9.67 15.06
CA VAL A 86 9.03 8.72 15.06
C VAL A 86 9.03 7.92 13.77
N ALA A 87 10.21 7.46 13.35
CA ALA A 87 10.34 6.51 12.26
C ALA A 87 9.72 5.14 12.64
N GLY A 88 9.19 4.42 11.65
CA GLY A 88 8.68 3.05 11.83
C GLY A 88 7.16 2.89 11.89
N SER A 89 6.38 3.96 11.67
CA SER A 89 4.92 3.89 11.43
C SER A 89 4.17 3.02 12.47
N ALA A 90 3.21 2.18 12.04
CA ALA A 90 2.32 1.42 12.90
C ALA A 90 3.07 0.44 13.83
N TYR A 91 4.22 -0.08 13.41
CA TYR A 91 5.09 -0.90 14.26
C TYR A 91 5.53 -0.12 15.51
N SER A 92 6.08 1.08 15.33
CA SER A 92 6.50 1.94 16.43
C SER A 92 5.32 2.38 17.30
N TYR A 93 4.17 2.69 16.69
CA TYR A 93 2.95 3.03 17.43
C TYR A 93 2.50 1.87 18.33
N GLY A 94 2.53 0.65 17.81
CA GLY A 94 2.18 -0.56 18.54
C GLY A 94 3.09 -0.80 19.74
N ASN A 95 4.41 -0.68 19.55
CA ASN A 95 5.40 -0.84 20.62
C ASN A 95 5.21 0.17 21.75
N VAL A 96 4.85 1.42 21.44
CA VAL A 96 4.64 2.47 22.45
C VAL A 96 3.31 2.32 23.19
N VAL A 97 2.24 2.00 22.46
CA VAL A 97 0.87 2.01 22.99
C VAL A 97 0.46 0.68 23.60
N PHE A 98 0.64 -0.40 22.86
CA PHE A 98 0.21 -1.73 23.24
C PHE A 98 1.32 -2.51 23.94
N GLY A 99 2.54 -2.44 23.41
CA GLY A 99 3.69 -3.21 23.86
C GLY A 99 4.21 -4.13 22.76
N GLU A 100 5.35 -4.76 23.05
CA GLU A 100 6.19 -5.50 22.11
C GLU A 100 5.43 -6.54 21.28
N PHE A 101 4.60 -7.41 21.88
CA PHE A 101 3.90 -8.45 21.12
C PHE A 101 2.92 -7.90 20.08
N LEU A 102 2.07 -6.94 20.46
CA LEU A 102 1.14 -6.33 19.52
C LEU A 102 1.85 -5.40 18.52
N GLY A 103 2.95 -4.75 18.93
CA GLY A 103 3.83 -4.03 18.03
C GLY A 103 4.49 -4.95 16.99
N TRP A 104 4.95 -6.13 17.41
CA TRP A 104 5.45 -7.17 16.51
C TRP A 104 4.39 -7.62 15.52
N LEU A 105 3.17 -7.94 15.96
CA LEU A 105 2.08 -8.32 15.05
C LEU A 105 1.76 -7.22 14.04
N LEU A 106 1.78 -5.95 14.48
CA LEU A 106 1.62 -4.79 13.59
C LEU A 106 2.76 -4.69 12.56
N GLY A 107 4.02 -4.80 13.01
CA GLY A 107 5.17 -4.81 12.12
C GLY A 107 5.12 -5.97 11.13
N TRP A 108 4.75 -7.17 11.59
CA TRP A 108 4.63 -8.36 10.75
C TRP A 108 3.49 -8.27 9.74
N ALA A 109 2.38 -7.59 10.09
CA ALA A 109 1.31 -7.25 9.15
C ALA A 109 1.80 -6.25 8.08
N LEU A 110 2.56 -5.22 8.47
CA LEU A 110 3.13 -4.25 7.52
C LEU A 110 4.19 -4.89 6.61
N VAL A 111 4.96 -5.86 7.10
CA VAL A 111 5.91 -6.61 6.27
C VAL A 111 5.18 -7.36 5.16
N LEU A 112 4.07 -8.04 5.49
CA LEU A 112 3.20 -8.67 4.49
C LEU A 112 2.68 -7.65 3.49
N GLU A 113 2.10 -6.56 4.00
CA GLU A 113 1.51 -5.51 3.19
C GLU A 113 2.50 -4.97 2.17
N TYR A 114 3.66 -4.47 2.61
CA TYR A 114 4.57 -3.78 1.71
C TYR A 114 5.19 -4.73 0.68
N MET A 115 5.54 -5.96 1.09
CA MET A 115 6.08 -6.96 0.16
C MET A 115 5.04 -7.39 -0.87
N LEU A 116 3.85 -7.80 -0.43
CA LEU A 116 2.83 -8.29 -1.34
C LEU A 116 2.21 -7.18 -2.18
N ALA A 117 2.19 -5.93 -1.69
CA ALA A 117 1.77 -4.77 -2.49
C ALA A 117 2.72 -4.56 -3.67
N VAL A 118 4.04 -4.63 -3.47
CA VAL A 118 5.01 -4.54 -4.57
C VAL A 118 4.86 -5.74 -5.52
N ALA A 119 4.65 -6.95 -4.99
CA ALA A 119 4.42 -8.13 -5.83
C ALA A 119 3.19 -7.93 -6.73
N SER A 120 2.05 -7.49 -6.18
CA SER A 120 0.84 -7.14 -6.94
C SER A 120 1.14 -6.10 -8.02
N VAL A 121 1.89 -5.06 -7.67
CA VAL A 121 2.21 -3.97 -8.58
C VAL A 121 3.13 -4.43 -9.71
N SER A 122 4.09 -5.31 -9.43
CA SER A 122 4.96 -5.90 -10.43
C SER A 122 4.20 -6.76 -11.44
N THR A 123 3.17 -7.50 -11.00
CA THR A 123 2.28 -8.27 -11.87
C THR A 123 1.45 -7.35 -12.77
N GLY A 124 0.90 -6.27 -12.22
CA GLY A 124 0.18 -5.26 -13.01
C GLY A 124 1.08 -4.50 -14.00
N TRP A 125 2.31 -4.17 -13.59
CA TRP A 125 3.32 -3.54 -14.44
C TRP A 125 3.68 -4.46 -15.61
N ALA A 126 3.91 -5.75 -15.34
CA ALA A 126 4.18 -6.75 -16.36
C ALA A 126 3.03 -6.87 -17.37
N ALA A 127 1.78 -6.81 -16.92
CA ALA A 127 0.62 -6.87 -17.79
C ALA A 127 0.58 -5.68 -18.79
N TYR A 128 0.79 -4.46 -18.30
CA TYR A 128 0.90 -3.27 -19.15
C TYR A 128 2.11 -3.33 -20.10
N PHE A 129 3.24 -3.83 -19.62
CA PHE A 129 4.47 -3.94 -20.40
C PHE A 129 4.33 -4.96 -21.52
N ASN A 130 3.69 -6.10 -21.25
CA ASN A 130 3.42 -7.13 -22.25
C ASN A 130 2.52 -6.58 -23.37
N THR A 131 1.44 -5.87 -23.04
CA THR A 131 0.59 -5.25 -24.07
C THR A 131 1.31 -4.18 -24.87
N LEU A 132 2.21 -3.41 -24.24
CA LEU A 132 3.05 -2.45 -24.95
C LEU A 132 3.99 -3.16 -25.95
N LEU A 133 4.61 -4.28 -25.55
CA LEU A 133 5.47 -5.09 -26.43
C LEU A 133 4.69 -5.71 -27.61
N GLU A 134 3.46 -6.14 -27.38
CA GLU A 134 2.57 -6.65 -28.44
C GLU A 134 2.32 -5.58 -29.52
N GLY A 135 2.21 -4.30 -29.13
CA GLY A 135 2.13 -3.17 -30.06
C GLY A 135 3.34 -3.03 -30.99
N PHE A 136 4.51 -3.53 -30.58
CA PHE A 136 5.73 -3.61 -31.40
C PHE A 136 5.90 -4.96 -32.12
N GLY A 137 4.92 -5.86 -32.04
CA GLY A 137 5.00 -7.21 -32.61
C GLY A 137 5.89 -8.18 -31.82
N ILE A 138 6.27 -7.83 -30.58
CA ILE A 138 7.08 -8.67 -29.71
C ILE A 138 6.14 -9.47 -28.79
N HIS A 139 6.08 -10.79 -28.98
CA HIS A 139 5.27 -11.69 -28.16
C HIS A 139 6.14 -12.51 -27.21
N LEU A 140 5.87 -12.40 -25.92
CA LEU A 140 6.48 -13.27 -24.91
C LEU A 140 5.85 -14.68 -24.96
N PRO A 141 6.64 -15.76 -24.79
CA PRO A 141 6.10 -17.10 -24.66
C PRO A 141 5.09 -17.17 -23.51
N LYS A 142 3.91 -17.78 -23.75
CA LYS A 142 2.83 -17.89 -22.76
C LYS A 142 3.30 -18.46 -21.41
N ALA A 143 4.21 -19.43 -21.46
CA ALA A 143 4.81 -20.03 -20.26
C ALA A 143 5.47 -19.01 -19.31
N LEU A 144 5.95 -17.87 -19.84
CA LEU A 144 6.71 -16.84 -19.13
C LEU A 144 5.95 -15.53 -18.91
N SER A 145 4.69 -15.44 -19.36
CA SER A 145 3.95 -14.18 -19.43
C SER A 145 2.98 -13.94 -18.27
N GLY A 146 2.85 -14.89 -17.34
CA GLY A 146 1.83 -14.84 -16.28
C GLY A 146 2.17 -15.70 -15.07
N PRO A 147 1.40 -15.57 -13.98
CA PRO A 147 1.62 -16.31 -12.73
C PRO A 147 1.53 -17.83 -12.93
N PHE A 148 1.87 -18.59 -11.90
CA PHE A 148 1.83 -20.05 -11.95
C PHE A 148 0.39 -20.55 -12.11
N ASP A 149 0.06 -21.01 -13.31
CA ASP A 149 -1.22 -21.61 -13.66
C ASP A 149 -1.02 -22.61 -14.82
N PRO A 150 -0.54 -23.84 -14.51
CA PRO A 150 -0.28 -24.85 -15.51
C PRO A 150 -1.53 -25.26 -16.31
N ALA A 151 -2.72 -25.09 -15.75
CA ALA A 151 -3.97 -25.40 -16.43
C ALA A 151 -4.21 -24.46 -17.64
N HIS A 152 -3.72 -23.22 -17.56
CA HIS A 152 -3.80 -22.23 -18.62
C HIS A 152 -2.46 -22.02 -19.37
N GLY A 153 -1.42 -22.78 -19.02
CA GLY A 153 -0.13 -22.79 -19.72
C GLY A 153 0.83 -21.65 -19.34
N THR A 154 0.63 -21.02 -18.18
CA THR A 154 1.56 -20.04 -17.60
C THR A 154 2.28 -20.68 -16.39
N TYR A 155 3.57 -20.39 -16.22
CA TYR A 155 4.37 -20.97 -15.13
C TYR A 155 5.03 -19.92 -14.25
N ILE A 156 5.50 -18.83 -14.85
CA ILE A 156 6.15 -17.75 -14.11
C ILE A 156 6.03 -16.44 -14.88
N ASN A 157 5.73 -15.34 -14.18
CA ASN A 157 5.75 -14.00 -14.75
C ASN A 157 7.18 -13.45 -14.72
N ILE A 158 7.95 -13.72 -15.77
CA ILE A 158 9.37 -13.33 -15.80
C ILE A 158 9.54 -11.80 -15.79
N VAL A 159 8.59 -11.08 -16.38
CA VAL A 159 8.63 -9.61 -16.46
C VAL A 159 8.47 -9.00 -15.06
N ALA A 160 7.54 -9.52 -14.25
CA ALA A 160 7.38 -9.10 -12.86
C ALA A 160 8.63 -9.36 -12.01
N VAL A 161 9.26 -10.54 -12.18
CA VAL A 161 10.53 -10.89 -11.51
C VAL A 161 11.64 -9.91 -11.90
N VAL A 162 11.83 -9.68 -13.21
CA VAL A 162 12.91 -8.86 -13.74
C VAL A 162 12.78 -7.41 -13.30
N ILE A 163 11.59 -6.82 -13.33
CA ILE A 163 11.41 -5.42 -12.95
C ILE A 163 11.69 -5.19 -11.45
N VAL A 164 11.30 -6.13 -10.58
CA VAL A 164 11.61 -6.08 -9.15
C VAL A 164 13.12 -6.13 -8.93
N LEU A 165 13.82 -7.10 -9.53
CA LEU A 165 15.27 -7.24 -9.39
C LEU A 165 16.02 -6.03 -9.96
N LEU A 166 15.56 -5.47 -11.08
CA LEU A 166 16.12 -4.26 -11.68
C LEU A 166 16.01 -3.08 -10.70
N ILE A 167 14.83 -2.84 -10.13
CA ILE A 167 14.63 -1.78 -9.13
C ILE A 167 15.52 -2.03 -7.90
N THR A 168 15.63 -3.26 -7.44
CA THR A 168 16.50 -3.63 -6.32
C THR A 168 17.96 -3.32 -6.61
N VAL A 169 18.47 -3.63 -7.80
CA VAL A 169 19.84 -3.28 -8.19
C VAL A 169 20.05 -1.77 -8.19
N MET A 170 19.07 -1.00 -8.69
CA MET A 170 19.14 0.46 -8.67
C MET A 170 19.19 1.01 -7.23
N LEU A 171 18.30 0.53 -6.36
CA LEU A 171 18.27 0.91 -4.94
C LEU A 171 19.56 0.49 -4.20
N ALA A 172 20.07 -0.70 -4.48
CA ALA A 172 21.31 -1.22 -3.90
C ALA A 172 22.53 -0.38 -4.30
N ARG A 173 22.57 0.15 -5.53
CA ARG A 173 23.61 1.08 -6.01
C ARG A 173 23.47 2.49 -5.45
N GLY A 174 22.51 2.74 -4.56
CA GLY A 174 22.32 4.03 -3.92
C GLY A 174 21.48 5.00 -4.74
N MET A 175 20.61 4.52 -5.63
CA MET A 175 19.56 5.35 -6.20
C MET A 175 18.67 5.84 -5.05
N GLN A 176 18.97 7.03 -4.56
CA GLN A 176 18.09 7.76 -3.67
C GLN A 176 17.17 8.58 -4.57
N SER A 177 15.87 8.26 -4.53
CA SER A 177 14.86 9.06 -5.22
C SER A 177 14.90 10.47 -4.65
N SER A 178 15.47 11.43 -5.38
CA SER A 178 15.43 12.83 -4.99
C SER A 178 13.97 13.25 -4.82
N LEU A 179 13.66 14.02 -3.78
CA LEU A 179 12.31 14.59 -3.57
C LEU A 179 11.79 15.30 -4.83
N ARG A 180 12.68 15.94 -5.61
CA ARG A 180 12.32 16.57 -6.88
C ARG A 180 11.87 15.57 -7.94
N ILE A 181 12.62 14.48 -8.11
CA ILE A 181 12.29 13.41 -9.07
C ILE A 181 10.95 12.78 -8.69
N ASN A 182 10.74 12.51 -7.39
CA ASN A 182 9.47 12.00 -6.90
C ASN A 182 8.30 12.95 -7.20
N ASN A 183 8.47 14.24 -6.90
CA ASN A 183 7.44 15.25 -7.15
C ASN A 183 7.08 15.36 -8.65
N ILE A 184 8.09 15.30 -9.54
CA ILE A 184 7.88 15.31 -10.99
C ILE A 184 7.13 14.05 -11.45
N ALA A 185 7.54 12.87 -10.96
CA ALA A 185 6.87 11.61 -11.31
C ALA A 185 5.41 11.61 -10.88
N VAL A 186 5.12 12.07 -9.65
CA VAL A 186 3.76 12.18 -9.12
C VAL A 186 2.91 13.14 -9.96
N PHE A 187 3.46 14.31 -10.29
CA PHE A 187 2.78 15.27 -11.16
C PHE A 187 2.42 14.65 -12.51
N LEU A 188 3.37 13.95 -13.14
CA LEU A 188 3.15 13.27 -14.43
C LEU A 188 2.04 12.22 -14.32
N LYS A 189 2.04 11.38 -13.28
CA LYS A 189 0.97 10.39 -13.07
C LYS A 189 -0.40 11.03 -12.94
N ILE A 190 -0.52 12.08 -12.10
CA ILE A 190 -1.78 12.78 -11.88
C ILE A 190 -2.26 13.41 -13.21
N ALA A 191 -1.36 14.05 -13.95
CA ALA A 191 -1.68 14.65 -15.24
C ALA A 191 -2.25 13.62 -16.22
N ILE A 192 -1.62 12.44 -16.34
CA ILE A 192 -2.08 11.38 -17.23
C ILE A 192 -3.46 10.84 -16.84
N ILE A 193 -3.72 10.69 -15.54
CA ILE A 193 -5.05 10.28 -15.05
C ILE A 193 -6.10 11.36 -15.35
N LEU A 194 -5.77 12.63 -15.14
CA LEU A 194 -6.68 13.74 -15.47
C LEU A 194 -6.96 13.80 -16.98
N ILE A 195 -5.97 13.57 -17.84
CA ILE A 195 -6.18 13.50 -19.28
C ILE A 195 -7.17 12.39 -19.62
N PHE A 196 -7.02 11.19 -19.04
CA PHE A 196 -7.99 10.10 -19.23
C PHE A 196 -9.40 10.51 -18.80
N ILE A 197 -9.55 11.10 -17.61
CA ILE A 197 -10.85 11.52 -17.08
C ILE A 197 -11.50 12.56 -18.01
N ILE A 198 -10.74 13.58 -18.42
CA ILE A 198 -11.24 14.70 -19.24
C ILE A 198 -11.59 14.21 -20.65
N VAL A 199 -10.68 13.49 -21.32
CA VAL A 199 -10.93 13.00 -22.68
C VAL A 199 -12.03 11.94 -22.67
N GLY A 200 -11.95 10.98 -21.75
CA GLY A 200 -12.91 9.90 -21.63
C GLY A 200 -14.33 10.38 -21.30
N PHE A 201 -14.47 11.51 -20.59
CA PHE A 201 -15.77 12.13 -20.32
C PHE A 201 -16.58 12.41 -21.60
N PHE A 202 -15.93 12.86 -22.68
CA PHE A 202 -16.60 13.12 -23.96
C PHE A 202 -17.09 11.85 -24.67
N PHE A 203 -16.60 10.67 -24.28
CA PHE A 203 -16.97 9.39 -24.86
C PHE A 203 -17.92 8.57 -23.97
N ILE A 204 -18.42 9.14 -22.87
CA ILE A 204 -19.39 8.48 -22.00
C ILE A 204 -20.69 8.23 -22.77
N LYS A 205 -21.15 6.99 -22.76
CA LYS A 205 -22.44 6.57 -23.32
C LYS A 205 -23.35 6.16 -22.17
N PRO A 206 -24.40 6.95 -21.82
CA PRO A 206 -25.26 6.68 -20.66
C PRO A 206 -25.85 5.26 -20.60
N LYS A 207 -26.10 4.64 -21.76
CA LYS A 207 -26.52 3.23 -21.87
C LYS A 207 -25.60 2.23 -21.16
N ASN A 208 -24.31 2.54 -21.03
CA ASN A 208 -23.36 1.65 -20.37
C ASN A 208 -23.62 1.56 -18.86
N TYR A 209 -24.22 2.59 -18.25
CA TYR A 209 -24.64 2.60 -16.85
C TYR A 209 -25.85 1.72 -16.54
N HIS A 210 -26.54 1.13 -17.53
CA HIS A 210 -27.74 0.30 -17.30
C HIS A 210 -27.49 -1.19 -17.55
N PRO A 211 -27.65 -2.09 -16.56
CA PRO A 211 -28.01 -1.82 -15.16
C PRO A 211 -26.85 -1.21 -14.37
N PHE A 212 -27.15 -0.31 -13.42
CA PHE A 212 -26.12 0.37 -12.60
C PHE A 212 -25.57 -0.53 -11.50
N LEU A 213 -26.45 -1.37 -10.93
CA LEU A 213 -26.12 -2.32 -9.85
C LEU A 213 -26.51 -3.76 -10.24
N PRO A 214 -25.86 -4.35 -11.25
CA PRO A 214 -26.16 -5.72 -11.70
C PRO A 214 -25.98 -6.77 -10.59
N TYR A 215 -25.12 -6.49 -9.61
CA TYR A 215 -24.79 -7.38 -8.48
C TYR A 215 -25.37 -6.88 -7.15
N HIS A 216 -26.32 -5.94 -7.20
CA HIS A 216 -26.92 -5.29 -6.02
C HIS A 216 -25.88 -4.62 -5.09
N MET A 217 -26.31 -4.16 -3.91
CA MET A 217 -25.39 -3.56 -2.93
C MET A 217 -24.34 -4.54 -2.40
N LYS A 218 -24.65 -5.84 -2.39
CA LYS A 218 -23.68 -6.86 -1.97
C LYS A 218 -22.44 -6.84 -2.85
N GLY A 219 -22.62 -6.69 -4.17
CA GLY A 219 -21.51 -6.56 -5.12
C GLY A 219 -20.69 -5.28 -4.94
N VAL A 220 -21.33 -4.17 -4.56
CA VAL A 220 -20.64 -2.91 -4.26
C VAL A 220 -19.79 -3.03 -2.99
N ILE A 221 -20.31 -3.66 -1.93
CA ILE A 221 -19.55 -3.87 -0.69
C ILE A 221 -18.37 -4.80 -0.94
N HIS A 222 -18.57 -5.89 -1.68
CA HIS A 222 -17.49 -6.81 -2.05
C HIS A 222 -16.43 -6.13 -2.93
N GLY A 223 -16.87 -5.36 -3.94
CA GLY A 223 -16.01 -4.53 -4.76
C GLY A 223 -15.24 -3.49 -3.96
N ALA A 224 -15.82 -2.93 -2.89
CA ALA A 224 -15.13 -2.01 -2.00
C ALA A 224 -14.00 -2.70 -1.23
N THR A 225 -14.18 -3.95 -0.82
CA THR A 225 -13.11 -4.73 -0.18
C THR A 225 -11.97 -5.02 -1.14
N ILE A 226 -12.24 -5.33 -2.41
CA ILE A 226 -11.17 -5.47 -3.42
C ILE A 226 -10.50 -4.12 -3.68
N GLY A 227 -11.30 -3.08 -3.91
CA GLY A 227 -10.86 -1.71 -4.21
C GLY A 227 -10.13 -1.02 -3.06
N PHE A 228 -10.21 -1.56 -1.83
CA PHE A 228 -9.40 -1.12 -0.70
C PHE A 228 -7.91 -1.12 -1.03
N PHE A 229 -7.45 -2.10 -1.81
CA PHE A 229 -6.07 -2.20 -2.26
C PHE A 229 -5.58 -0.92 -2.94
N ALA A 230 -6.45 -0.23 -3.68
CA ALA A 230 -6.06 0.96 -4.41
C ALA A 230 -5.65 2.12 -3.47
N TYR A 231 -6.17 2.15 -2.25
CA TYR A 231 -5.90 3.23 -1.29
C TYR A 231 -4.69 2.96 -0.39
N LEU A 232 -4.01 1.84 -0.57
CA LEU A 232 -2.84 1.48 0.23
C LEU A 232 -1.68 2.44 0.02
N GLY A 233 -0.94 2.73 1.09
CA GLY A 233 0.30 3.51 1.03
C GLY A 233 0.19 4.95 1.54
N PHE A 234 -0.97 5.43 1.97
CA PHE A 234 -1.04 6.70 2.72
C PHE A 234 -0.36 6.59 4.09
N ASP A 235 -0.37 5.39 4.68
CA ASP A 235 0.29 5.06 5.95
C ASP A 235 1.81 5.11 5.82
N CYS A 236 2.37 4.86 4.63
CA CYS A 236 3.81 4.95 4.37
C CYS A 236 4.35 6.36 4.56
N VAL A 237 3.50 7.38 4.38
CA VAL A 237 3.83 8.77 4.71
C VAL A 237 4.27 8.88 6.17
N SER A 238 3.62 8.13 7.06
CA SER A 238 3.90 8.12 8.49
C SER A 238 5.27 7.51 8.86
N SER A 239 5.83 6.65 8.01
CA SER A 239 7.19 6.14 8.18
C SER A 239 8.26 7.23 8.07
N SER A 240 7.94 8.36 7.43
CA SER A 240 8.85 9.50 7.23
C SER A 240 8.70 10.58 8.31
N ALA A 241 7.94 10.34 9.39
CA ALA A 241 7.60 11.37 10.37
C ALA A 241 8.83 12.04 11.03
N ALA A 242 9.93 11.30 11.20
CA ALA A 242 11.19 11.81 11.74
C ALA A 242 11.85 12.89 10.85
N GLU A 243 11.62 12.83 9.53
CA GLU A 243 12.23 13.72 8.52
C GLU A 243 11.37 14.99 8.25
N VAL A 244 10.27 15.17 8.99
CA VAL A 244 9.25 16.19 8.71
C VAL A 244 9.40 17.45 9.56
N LYS A 245 9.30 18.61 8.90
CA LYS A 245 9.18 19.92 9.56
C LYS A 245 7.78 20.04 10.15
N ASN A 246 7.67 20.44 11.41
CA ASN A 246 6.38 20.60 12.11
C ASN A 246 5.40 19.42 11.89
N PRO A 247 5.75 18.21 12.36
CA PRO A 247 4.99 16.99 12.08
C PRO A 247 3.54 17.06 12.57
N LYS A 248 3.28 17.79 13.66
CA LYS A 248 1.93 18.01 14.21
C LYS A 248 0.90 18.54 13.20
N ARG A 249 1.34 19.36 12.24
CA ARG A 249 0.48 19.93 11.20
C ARG A 249 0.73 19.29 9.83
N ASN A 250 1.98 19.00 9.49
CA ASN A 250 2.33 18.50 8.17
C ASN A 250 1.99 17.02 7.96
N MET A 251 2.09 16.18 9.01
CA MET A 251 1.71 14.76 8.89
C MET A 251 0.22 14.57 8.56
N PRO A 252 -0.73 15.20 9.28
CA PRO A 252 -2.15 15.08 8.97
C PRO A 252 -2.50 15.58 7.56
N LEU A 253 -1.92 16.70 7.14
CA LEU A 253 -2.12 17.25 5.79
C LEU A 253 -1.60 16.31 4.71
N GLY A 254 -0.43 15.68 4.94
CA GLY A 254 0.15 14.68 4.05
C GLY A 254 -0.75 13.45 3.88
N ILE A 255 -1.15 12.85 5.00
CA ILE A 255 -1.93 11.61 5.04
C ILE A 255 -3.35 11.81 4.48
N ILE A 256 -4.09 12.78 5.01
CA ILE A 256 -5.50 13.01 4.62
C ILE A 256 -5.56 13.63 3.21
N GLY A 257 -4.64 14.54 2.88
CA GLY A 257 -4.58 15.17 1.57
C GLY A 257 -4.30 14.17 0.44
N THR A 258 -3.40 13.22 0.68
CA THR A 258 -3.15 12.09 -0.24
C THR A 258 -4.44 11.33 -0.53
N LEU A 259 -5.15 10.93 0.52
CA LEU A 259 -6.36 10.13 0.38
C LEU A 259 -7.48 10.88 -0.34
N ALA A 260 -7.65 12.18 -0.05
CA ALA A 260 -8.63 13.02 -0.72
C ALA A 260 -8.38 13.11 -2.23
N VAL A 261 -7.13 13.36 -2.64
CA VAL A 261 -6.76 13.40 -4.05
C VAL A 261 -6.97 12.05 -4.73
N ALA A 262 -6.51 10.96 -4.11
CA ALA A 262 -6.69 9.61 -4.63
C ALA A 262 -8.18 9.27 -4.81
N THR A 263 -9.04 9.61 -3.85
CA THR A 263 -10.48 9.34 -3.90
C THR A 263 -11.15 10.03 -5.09
N ILE A 264 -10.81 11.29 -5.35
CA ILE A 264 -11.35 12.06 -6.49
C ILE A 264 -10.93 11.39 -7.80
N LEU A 265 -9.64 11.05 -7.93
CA LEU A 265 -9.11 10.44 -9.14
C LEU A 265 -9.71 9.04 -9.37
N TYR A 266 -9.81 8.20 -8.35
CA TYR A 266 -10.29 6.83 -8.46
C TYR A 266 -11.76 6.78 -8.83
N THR A 267 -12.57 7.61 -8.16
CA THR A 267 -14.00 7.73 -8.47
C THR A 267 -14.18 8.26 -9.89
N GLY A 268 -13.40 9.27 -10.29
CA GLY A 268 -13.42 9.82 -11.65
C GLY A 268 -13.08 8.78 -12.71
N VAL A 269 -11.99 8.02 -12.53
CA VAL A 269 -11.61 6.91 -13.43
C VAL A 269 -12.72 5.87 -13.49
N ALA A 270 -13.26 5.45 -12.36
CA ALA A 270 -14.31 4.43 -12.30
C ALA A 270 -15.60 4.84 -13.05
N VAL A 271 -16.02 6.10 -12.88
CA VAL A 271 -17.17 6.69 -13.61
C VAL A 271 -16.88 6.73 -15.10
N VAL A 272 -15.77 7.33 -15.52
CA VAL A 272 -15.44 7.48 -16.94
C VAL A 272 -15.26 6.13 -17.63
N LEU A 273 -14.53 5.20 -17.01
CA LEU A 273 -14.24 3.87 -17.55
C LEU A 273 -15.53 3.08 -17.83
N THR A 274 -16.43 3.00 -16.86
CA THR A 274 -17.72 2.28 -17.02
C THR A 274 -18.72 3.05 -17.87
N GLY A 275 -18.56 4.36 -18.01
CA GLY A 275 -19.31 5.18 -18.95
C GLY A 275 -18.89 4.98 -20.41
N MET A 276 -17.59 4.82 -20.69
CA MET A 276 -17.06 4.61 -22.05
C MET A 276 -17.34 3.21 -22.58
N VAL A 277 -17.09 2.19 -21.76
CA VAL A 277 -17.17 0.77 -22.13
C VAL A 277 -18.08 0.02 -21.17
N LYS A 278 -18.89 -0.90 -21.72
CA LYS A 278 -19.79 -1.73 -20.92
C LYS A 278 -18.99 -2.58 -19.92
N TYR A 279 -19.43 -2.60 -18.66
CA TYR A 279 -18.70 -3.26 -17.56
C TYR A 279 -18.30 -4.71 -17.84
N THR A 280 -19.11 -5.47 -18.58
CA THR A 280 -18.85 -6.87 -18.94
C THR A 280 -17.62 -7.09 -19.83
N LYS A 281 -17.06 -6.04 -20.43
CA LYS A 281 -15.86 -6.09 -21.27
C LYS A 281 -14.62 -5.55 -20.57
N LEU A 282 -14.72 -5.14 -19.30
CA LEU A 282 -13.65 -4.46 -18.59
C LEU A 282 -12.71 -5.40 -17.82
N ASP A 283 -12.97 -6.71 -17.83
CA ASP A 283 -12.05 -7.69 -17.24
C ASP A 283 -10.89 -7.98 -18.19
N VAL A 284 -9.99 -7.01 -18.29
CA VAL A 284 -8.80 -7.05 -19.13
C VAL A 284 -7.60 -6.59 -18.31
N ALA A 285 -6.40 -6.92 -18.79
CA ALA A 285 -5.14 -6.58 -18.13
C ALA A 285 -4.91 -5.06 -17.95
N ASN A 286 -5.41 -4.23 -18.87
CA ASN A 286 -5.14 -2.80 -18.97
C ASN A 286 -6.41 -1.98 -19.30
N PRO A 287 -7.45 -2.00 -18.44
CA PRO A 287 -8.80 -1.55 -18.79
C PRO A 287 -8.88 -0.08 -19.19
N VAL A 288 -8.04 0.79 -18.60
CA VAL A 288 -8.00 2.21 -18.94
C VAL A 288 -7.49 2.45 -20.37
N ALA A 289 -6.44 1.71 -20.79
CA ALA A 289 -5.92 1.78 -22.16
C ALA A 289 -6.91 1.12 -23.14
N PHE A 290 -7.46 -0.04 -22.78
CA PHE A 290 -8.48 -0.73 -23.56
C PHE A 290 -9.71 0.14 -23.84
N ALA A 291 -10.18 0.91 -22.84
CA ALA A 291 -11.31 1.80 -23.03
C ALA A 291 -11.06 2.92 -24.05
N LEU A 292 -9.83 3.43 -24.11
CA LEU A 292 -9.42 4.42 -25.11
C LEU A 292 -9.32 3.82 -26.52
N GLN A 293 -8.78 2.59 -26.63
CA GLN A 293 -8.75 1.86 -27.90
C GLN A 293 -10.17 1.58 -28.44
N MET A 294 -11.10 1.22 -27.56
CA MET A 294 -12.52 1.00 -27.89
C MET A 294 -13.26 2.25 -28.40
N VAL A 295 -12.68 3.44 -28.22
CA VAL A 295 -13.19 4.72 -28.75
C VAL A 295 -12.24 5.34 -29.79
N HIS A 296 -11.33 4.55 -30.35
CA HIS A 296 -10.38 4.93 -31.40
C HIS A 296 -9.41 6.05 -30.98
N GLN A 297 -9.02 6.08 -29.70
CA GLN A 297 -8.00 6.98 -29.15
C GLN A 297 -6.70 6.23 -28.84
N ASP A 298 -6.16 5.52 -29.84
CA ASP A 298 -5.01 4.61 -29.67
C ASP A 298 -3.74 5.35 -29.20
N TRP A 299 -3.46 6.52 -29.78
CA TRP A 299 -2.32 7.37 -29.38
C TRP A 299 -2.37 7.73 -27.88
N LEU A 300 -3.57 7.96 -27.34
CA LEU A 300 -3.75 8.31 -25.94
C LEU A 300 -3.68 7.06 -25.05
N ALA A 301 -4.13 5.91 -25.56
CA ALA A 301 -3.98 4.62 -24.88
C ALA A 301 -2.51 4.26 -24.68
N GLU A 302 -1.67 4.49 -25.68
CA GLU A 302 -0.22 4.28 -25.62
C GLU A 302 0.45 5.24 -24.62
N LEU A 303 0.15 6.54 -24.71
CA LEU A 303 0.64 7.55 -23.77
C LEU A 303 0.28 7.19 -22.32
N LEU A 304 -0.96 6.75 -22.10
CA LEU A 304 -1.44 6.35 -20.79
C LEU A 304 -0.75 5.07 -20.30
N SER A 305 -0.50 4.11 -21.18
CA SER A 305 0.20 2.87 -20.84
C SER A 305 1.63 3.15 -20.38
N ILE A 306 2.35 4.04 -21.07
CA ILE A 306 3.69 4.51 -20.64
C ILE A 306 3.59 5.22 -19.29
N GLY A 307 2.59 6.08 -19.12
CA GLY A 307 2.29 6.76 -17.85
C GLY A 307 2.04 5.80 -16.68
N ALA A 308 1.29 4.73 -16.92
CA ALA A 308 0.99 3.69 -15.96
C ALA A 308 2.24 2.89 -15.58
N LEU A 309 3.11 2.59 -16.55
CA LEU A 309 4.39 1.90 -16.31
C LEU A 309 5.35 2.74 -15.45
N ILE A 310 5.52 4.03 -15.78
CA ILE A 310 6.28 4.98 -14.94
C ILE A 310 5.62 5.08 -13.56
N GLY A 311 4.29 5.13 -13.57
CA GLY A 311 3.39 5.02 -12.43
C GLY A 311 3.79 3.96 -11.42
N MET A 312 3.54 2.73 -11.81
CA MET A 312 3.80 1.54 -11.01
C MET A 312 5.29 1.40 -10.67
N PHE A 313 6.21 1.80 -11.56
CA PHE A 313 7.66 1.81 -11.28
C PHE A 313 8.01 2.66 -10.06
N THR A 314 7.56 3.91 -9.98
CA THR A 314 7.91 4.78 -8.83
C THR A 314 7.24 4.33 -7.54
N MET A 315 6.07 3.70 -7.62
CA MET A 315 5.42 3.08 -6.47
C MET A 315 6.28 1.92 -5.94
N MET A 316 6.72 1.02 -6.82
CA MET A 316 7.57 -0.11 -6.44
C MET A 316 8.90 0.35 -5.81
N VAL A 317 9.57 1.36 -6.39
CA VAL A 317 10.79 1.96 -5.83
C VAL A 317 10.54 2.42 -4.38
N SER A 318 9.47 3.19 -4.16
CA SER A 318 9.14 3.74 -2.84
C SER A 318 8.78 2.66 -1.80
N MET A 319 8.08 1.62 -2.23
CA MET A 319 7.62 0.54 -1.35
C MET A 319 8.71 -0.49 -1.05
N ILE A 320 9.57 -0.86 -2.01
CA ILE A 320 10.75 -1.70 -1.76
C ILE A 320 11.68 -0.99 -0.77
N TYR A 321 11.87 0.32 -0.96
CA TYR A 321 12.66 1.14 -0.04
C TYR A 321 12.08 1.12 1.38
N SER A 322 10.78 1.40 1.53
CA SER A 322 10.08 1.39 2.82
C SER A 322 10.10 0.02 3.49
N SER A 323 9.92 -1.06 2.73
CA SER A 323 9.99 -2.45 3.20
C SER A 323 11.36 -2.79 3.78
N SER A 324 12.44 -2.42 3.08
CA SER A 324 13.80 -2.68 3.55
C SER A 324 14.12 -1.97 4.87
N ARG A 325 13.60 -0.74 5.04
CA ARG A 325 13.75 0.05 6.28
C ARG A 325 12.92 -0.53 7.44
N LEU A 326 11.72 -1.04 7.17
CA LEU A 326 10.91 -1.71 8.19
C LEU A 326 11.61 -2.97 8.72
N ILE A 327 12.09 -3.84 7.82
CA ILE A 327 12.84 -5.05 8.20
C ILE A 327 14.12 -4.68 8.96
N TYR A 328 14.82 -3.63 8.53
CA TYR A 328 15.97 -3.10 9.25
C TYR A 328 15.61 -2.64 10.66
N ALA A 329 14.52 -1.89 10.85
CA ALA A 329 14.10 -1.41 12.16
C ALA A 329 13.76 -2.57 13.11
N ILE A 330 13.02 -3.57 12.63
CA ILE A 330 12.68 -4.78 13.39
C ILE A 330 13.95 -5.58 13.75
N GLY A 331 14.91 -5.69 12.82
CA GLY A 331 16.20 -6.35 13.05
C GLY A 331 17.10 -5.58 14.02
N ARG A 332 17.12 -4.24 13.96
CA ARG A 332 17.82 -3.36 14.91
C ARG A 332 17.29 -3.55 16.32
N ASP A 333 15.96 -3.61 16.46
CA ASP A 333 15.25 -3.79 17.72
C ASP A 333 15.39 -5.23 18.27
N GLY A 334 15.99 -6.16 17.50
CA GLY A 334 16.32 -7.51 17.93
C GLY A 334 15.20 -8.54 17.78
N LEU A 335 14.06 -8.14 17.22
CA LEU A 335 12.93 -9.04 16.96
C LEU A 335 13.15 -9.95 15.74
N LEU A 336 14.08 -9.57 14.87
CA LEU A 336 14.58 -10.38 13.76
C LEU A 336 16.09 -10.61 13.88
N PRO A 337 16.67 -11.60 13.15
CA PRO A 337 18.10 -11.87 13.16
C PRO A 337 18.97 -10.62 13.00
N SER A 338 20.02 -10.50 13.80
CA SER A 338 20.83 -9.28 13.93
C SER A 338 21.49 -8.80 12.64
N PHE A 339 21.69 -9.69 11.66
CA PHE A 339 22.21 -9.31 10.34
C PHE A 339 21.24 -8.45 9.53
N LEU A 340 19.93 -8.52 9.78
CA LEU A 340 18.92 -7.67 9.14
C LEU A 340 18.95 -6.23 9.67
N GLY A 341 19.44 -6.05 10.90
CA GLY A 341 19.63 -4.74 11.53
C GLY A 341 20.98 -4.07 11.23
N LYS A 342 21.73 -4.53 10.21
CA LYS A 342 23.04 -3.96 9.84
C LYS A 342 22.92 -3.06 8.62
N LEU A 343 23.54 -1.88 8.68
CA LEU A 343 23.74 -1.00 7.54
C LEU A 343 25.05 -1.33 6.83
N ASP A 344 25.06 -1.21 5.50
CA ASP A 344 26.29 -1.26 4.72
C ASP A 344 27.13 0.00 4.96
N LYS A 345 28.45 -0.18 5.08
CA LYS A 345 29.39 0.90 5.41
C LYS A 345 29.56 1.93 4.29
N LYS A 346 29.33 1.55 3.03
CA LYS A 346 29.55 2.40 1.86
C LYS A 346 28.27 3.10 1.43
N SER A 347 27.13 2.39 1.43
CA SER A 347 25.85 2.95 0.99
C SER A 347 25.00 3.54 2.12
N HIS A 348 25.35 3.31 3.38
CA HIS A 348 24.54 3.66 4.56
C HIS A 348 23.09 3.16 4.46
N SER A 349 22.87 2.06 3.73
CA SER A 349 21.55 1.48 3.49
C SER A 349 21.53 0.01 3.92
N PRO A 350 20.36 -0.54 4.29
CA PRO A 350 20.23 -1.92 4.76
C PRO A 350 20.22 -2.91 3.59
N GLN A 351 21.39 -3.17 2.99
CA GLN A 351 21.54 -4.00 1.78
C GLN A 351 21.01 -5.43 1.95
N ILE A 352 21.27 -6.07 3.10
CA ILE A 352 20.85 -7.46 3.33
C ILE A 352 19.31 -7.55 3.40
N ALA A 353 18.69 -6.63 4.14
CA ALA A 353 17.23 -6.54 4.20
C ALA A 353 16.64 -6.25 2.82
N LEU A 354 17.23 -5.31 2.07
CA LEU A 354 16.80 -4.97 0.71
C LEU A 354 16.77 -6.19 -0.23
N TRP A 355 17.84 -6.99 -0.27
CA TRP A 355 17.90 -8.17 -1.13
C TRP A 355 16.94 -9.29 -0.69
N ILE A 356 16.82 -9.56 0.61
CA ILE A 356 15.88 -10.58 1.11
C ILE A 356 14.44 -10.21 0.77
N VAL A 357 14.08 -8.95 1.04
CA VAL A 357 12.76 -8.40 0.69
C VAL A 357 12.52 -8.54 -0.81
N ALA A 358 13.48 -8.14 -1.64
CA ALA A 358 13.36 -8.19 -3.09
C ALA A 358 13.18 -9.61 -3.64
N ILE A 359 13.91 -10.59 -3.08
CA ILE A 359 13.78 -12.00 -3.51
C ILE A 359 12.38 -12.52 -3.19
N ILE A 360 11.85 -12.24 -2.00
CA ILE A 360 10.49 -12.63 -1.63
C ILE A 360 9.48 -11.98 -2.58
N ILE A 361 9.60 -10.67 -2.82
CA ILE A 361 8.72 -9.93 -3.74
C ILE A 361 8.79 -10.52 -5.16
N ALA A 362 9.98 -10.80 -5.67
CA ALA A 362 10.17 -11.33 -7.02
C ALA A 362 9.55 -12.72 -7.17
N ILE A 363 9.72 -13.60 -6.18
CA ILE A 363 9.07 -14.92 -6.16
C ILE A 363 7.54 -14.76 -6.14
N MET A 364 7.01 -13.90 -5.27
CA MET A 364 5.58 -13.70 -5.13
C MET A 364 4.96 -13.07 -6.40
N GLY A 365 5.58 -12.04 -6.97
CA GLY A 365 5.13 -11.41 -8.22
C GLY A 365 5.29 -12.31 -9.44
N GLY A 366 6.25 -13.24 -9.41
CA GLY A 366 6.46 -14.24 -10.46
C GLY A 366 5.43 -15.37 -10.44
N LEU A 367 5.00 -15.82 -9.25
CA LEU A 367 4.23 -17.07 -9.10
C LEU A 367 2.77 -16.86 -8.71
N VAL A 368 2.43 -15.79 -7.99
CA VAL A 368 1.10 -15.60 -7.39
C VAL A 368 0.27 -14.63 -8.24
N SER A 369 -1.01 -14.92 -8.41
CA SER A 369 -1.90 -14.07 -9.21
C SER A 369 -2.19 -12.72 -8.54
N LEU A 370 -2.51 -11.71 -9.35
CA LEU A 370 -2.83 -10.37 -8.88
C LEU A 370 -3.98 -10.38 -7.85
N ASP A 371 -5.04 -11.15 -8.10
CA ASP A 371 -6.20 -11.23 -7.22
C ASP A 371 -5.87 -11.85 -5.87
N GLN A 372 -5.03 -12.88 -5.85
CA GLN A 372 -4.57 -13.51 -4.62
C GLN A 372 -3.65 -12.57 -3.83
N LEU A 373 -2.70 -11.92 -4.50
CA LEU A 373 -1.80 -10.96 -3.86
C LEU A 373 -2.57 -9.78 -3.26
N THR A 374 -3.46 -9.15 -4.03
CA THR A 374 -4.27 -8.01 -3.55
C THR A 374 -5.17 -8.41 -2.37
N SER A 375 -5.75 -9.60 -2.39
CA SER A 375 -6.55 -10.12 -1.27
C SER A 375 -5.72 -10.34 0.00
N LEU A 376 -4.52 -10.93 -0.12
CA LEU A 376 -3.59 -11.14 1.00
C LEU A 376 -3.05 -9.83 1.58
N VAL A 377 -2.82 -8.83 0.74
CA VAL A 377 -2.45 -7.49 1.19
C VAL A 377 -3.60 -6.88 1.99
N ASN A 378 -4.82 -6.93 1.47
CA ASN A 378 -5.99 -6.32 2.11
C ASN A 378 -6.24 -6.86 3.51
N ILE A 379 -6.14 -8.18 3.75
CA ILE A 379 -6.33 -8.73 5.11
C ILE A 379 -5.26 -8.24 6.09
N GLY A 380 -3.99 -8.16 5.66
CA GLY A 380 -2.89 -7.68 6.47
C GLY A 380 -3.06 -6.21 6.85
N THR A 381 -3.39 -5.36 5.88
CA THR A 381 -3.57 -3.93 6.11
C THR A 381 -4.82 -3.62 6.91
N LEU A 382 -5.95 -4.28 6.63
CA LEU A 382 -7.17 -4.10 7.41
C LEU A 382 -6.95 -4.49 8.88
N PHE A 383 -6.18 -5.56 9.14
CA PHE A 383 -5.78 -5.92 10.49
C PHE A 383 -4.91 -4.85 11.15
N ALA A 384 -3.92 -4.31 10.44
CA ALA A 384 -3.07 -3.23 10.94
C ALA A 384 -3.88 -1.96 11.23
N PHE A 385 -4.78 -1.57 10.32
CA PHE A 385 -5.63 -0.38 10.45
C PHE A 385 -6.63 -0.52 11.59
N MET A 386 -7.16 -1.73 11.80
CA MET A 386 -8.01 -2.05 12.95
C MET A 386 -7.27 -1.82 14.27
N LEU A 387 -6.05 -2.36 14.41
CA LEU A 387 -5.24 -2.19 15.62
C LEU A 387 -4.82 -0.73 15.85
N VAL A 388 -4.43 0.00 14.80
CA VAL A 388 -4.14 1.44 14.91
C VAL A 388 -5.39 2.22 15.32
N SER A 389 -6.56 1.90 14.75
CA SER A 389 -7.82 2.57 15.11
C SER A 389 -8.15 2.38 16.59
N PHE A 390 -8.11 1.14 17.09
CA PHE A 390 -8.32 0.88 18.51
C PHE A 390 -7.20 1.43 19.40
N GLY A 391 -5.99 1.61 18.85
CA GLY A 391 -4.83 2.18 19.54
C GLY A 391 -4.99 3.65 19.95
N ILE A 392 -5.90 4.41 19.32
CA ILE A 392 -6.18 5.79 19.72
C ILE A 392 -6.75 5.87 21.15
N ILE A 393 -7.53 4.87 21.57
CA ILE A 393 -8.16 4.84 22.89
C ILE A 393 -7.12 4.80 24.01
N PRO A 394 -6.18 3.83 24.05
CA PRO A 394 -5.09 3.85 25.02
C PRO A 394 -4.11 5.01 24.81
N LEU A 395 -3.86 5.47 23.57
CA LEU A 395 -3.02 6.64 23.30
C LEU A 395 -3.55 7.89 24.04
N ARG A 396 -4.85 8.18 23.96
CA ARG A 396 -5.44 9.36 24.62
C ARG A 396 -5.43 9.29 26.15
N LYS A 397 -5.25 8.11 26.73
CA LYS A 397 -5.12 7.92 28.18
C LYS A 397 -3.68 8.11 28.68
N ARG A 398 -2.67 8.12 27.78
CA ARG A 398 -1.25 8.33 28.12
C ARG A 398 -0.99 9.82 28.41
N LYS A 399 -0.60 10.14 29.65
CA LYS A 399 -0.26 11.51 30.07
C LYS A 399 1.18 11.91 29.73
N ASP A 400 2.05 10.91 29.53
CA ASP A 400 3.46 11.05 29.16
C ASP A 400 3.66 11.44 27.69
N ILE A 401 2.68 11.20 26.82
CA ILE A 401 2.73 11.54 25.39
C ILE A 401 1.93 12.82 25.14
N GLY A 402 2.64 13.93 24.95
CA GLY A 402 2.02 15.26 24.77
C GLY A 402 1.70 15.62 23.33
N ASN A 403 0.44 15.46 22.88
CA ASN A 403 -0.04 15.94 21.57
C ASN A 403 -0.76 17.31 21.65
N ARG A 404 -0.22 18.28 22.41
CA ARG A 404 -0.80 19.63 22.50
C ARG A 404 -0.61 20.38 21.17
N GLY A 405 -1.71 20.92 20.62
CA GLY A 405 -1.72 21.67 19.35
C GLY A 405 -1.54 20.82 18.09
N GLY A 406 -1.55 19.49 18.20
CA GLY A 406 -1.52 18.58 17.05
C GLY A 406 -2.91 18.07 16.65
N PHE A 407 -2.97 17.32 15.56
CA PHE A 407 -4.22 16.75 15.08
C PHE A 407 -4.75 15.69 16.03
N LYS A 408 -6.08 15.69 16.21
CA LYS A 408 -6.83 14.73 17.01
C LYS A 408 -8.04 14.30 16.20
N VAL A 409 -8.29 12.99 16.16
CA VAL A 409 -9.46 12.41 15.53
C VAL A 409 -10.73 13.04 16.13
N PRO A 410 -11.67 13.53 15.31
CA PRO A 410 -12.92 14.09 15.80
C PRO A 410 -13.80 13.03 16.48
N LEU A 411 -14.86 13.45 17.18
CA LEU A 411 -15.89 12.57 17.77
C LEU A 411 -15.33 11.38 18.57
N TYR A 412 -14.23 11.58 19.30
CA TYR A 412 -13.65 10.55 20.14
C TYR A 412 -14.59 10.18 21.30
N PRO A 413 -14.77 8.88 21.64
CA PRO A 413 -14.10 7.70 21.08
C PRO A 413 -14.85 7.01 19.91
N VAL A 414 -15.95 7.59 19.43
CA VAL A 414 -16.85 6.95 18.44
C VAL A 414 -16.15 6.70 17.10
N LEU A 415 -15.48 7.70 16.51
CA LEU A 415 -14.86 7.53 15.19
C LEU A 415 -13.73 6.47 15.15
N PRO A 416 -12.80 6.42 16.12
CA PRO A 416 -11.83 5.32 16.19
C PRO A 416 -12.47 3.93 16.32
N ILE A 417 -13.55 3.80 17.10
CA ILE A 417 -14.27 2.52 17.23
C ILE A 417 -14.93 2.14 15.91
N LEU A 418 -15.64 3.08 15.27
CA LEU A 418 -16.25 2.90 13.96
C LEU A 418 -15.21 2.48 12.92
N SER A 419 -14.03 3.11 12.92
CA SER A 419 -12.91 2.76 12.05
C SER A 419 -12.47 1.31 12.20
N GLY A 420 -12.24 0.87 13.45
CA GLY A 420 -11.84 -0.51 13.74
C GLY A 420 -12.91 -1.52 13.36
N LEU A 421 -14.19 -1.23 13.64
CA LEU A 421 -15.32 -2.08 13.26
C LEU A 421 -15.54 -2.12 11.74
N ALA A 422 -15.33 -1.02 11.03
CA ALA A 422 -15.43 -0.98 9.58
C ALA A 422 -14.32 -1.82 8.92
N CYS A 423 -13.08 -1.73 9.42
CA CYS A 423 -11.99 -2.59 8.97
C CYS A 423 -12.33 -4.07 9.19
N LEU A 424 -12.81 -4.42 10.38
CA LEU A 424 -13.26 -5.78 10.69
C LEU A 424 -14.39 -6.23 9.76
N GLY A 425 -15.37 -5.37 9.50
CA GLY A 425 -16.47 -5.63 8.57
C GLY A 425 -15.97 -5.92 7.15
N MET A 426 -15.01 -5.16 6.62
CA MET A 426 -14.43 -5.43 5.30
C MET A 426 -13.64 -6.74 5.27
N MET A 427 -12.94 -7.09 6.36
CA MET A 427 -12.24 -8.39 6.45
C MET A 427 -13.22 -9.55 6.24
N THR A 428 -14.43 -9.49 6.80
CA THR A 428 -15.46 -10.55 6.63
C THR A 428 -15.85 -10.83 5.18
N GLN A 429 -15.60 -9.88 4.26
CA GLN A 429 -15.96 -9.99 2.84
C GLN A 429 -14.85 -10.61 1.98
N LEU A 430 -13.70 -10.95 2.57
CA LEU A 430 -12.59 -11.58 1.87
C LEU A 430 -12.84 -13.07 1.63
N GLN A 431 -12.16 -13.63 0.62
CA GLN A 431 -12.24 -15.04 0.25
C GLN A 431 -11.64 -15.95 1.33
N LYS A 432 -12.05 -17.23 1.36
CA LYS A 432 -11.63 -18.20 2.39
C LYS A 432 -10.13 -18.46 2.33
N GLU A 433 -9.58 -18.50 1.12
CA GLU A 433 -8.17 -18.71 0.80
C GLU A 433 -7.32 -17.62 1.45
N THR A 434 -7.81 -16.38 1.49
CA THR A 434 -7.16 -15.24 2.13
C THR A 434 -6.99 -15.43 3.63
N TYR A 435 -7.99 -16.01 4.31
CA TYR A 435 -7.87 -16.32 5.74
C TYR A 435 -6.84 -17.41 6.03
N ILE A 436 -6.75 -18.42 5.15
CA ILE A 436 -5.75 -19.47 5.27
C ILE A 436 -4.35 -18.86 5.13
N GLY A 437 -4.14 -18.02 4.09
CA GLY A 437 -2.87 -17.32 3.90
C GLY A 437 -2.51 -16.41 5.06
N ALA A 438 -3.47 -15.65 5.60
CA ALA A 438 -3.25 -14.82 6.78
C ALA A 438 -2.93 -15.64 8.02
N ALA A 439 -3.65 -16.74 8.28
CA ALA A 439 -3.40 -17.62 9.42
C ALA A 439 -2.00 -18.24 9.35
N ILE A 440 -1.57 -18.66 8.16
CA ILE A 440 -0.20 -19.15 7.93
C ILE A 440 0.81 -18.04 8.21
N TRP A 441 0.62 -16.85 7.64
CA TRP A 441 1.54 -15.73 7.80
C TRP A 441 1.68 -15.28 9.26
N PHE A 442 0.56 -15.01 9.94
CA PHE A 442 0.58 -14.62 11.35
C PHE A 442 1.06 -15.77 12.24
N GLY A 443 0.74 -17.02 11.91
CA GLY A 443 1.28 -18.20 12.59
C GLY A 443 2.81 -18.24 12.54
N ILE A 444 3.41 -18.03 11.36
CA ILE A 444 4.86 -17.92 11.19
C ILE A 444 5.41 -16.77 12.04
N GLY A 445 4.78 -15.59 11.99
CA GLY A 445 5.21 -14.44 12.79
C GLY A 445 5.18 -14.71 14.30
N ILE A 446 4.13 -15.38 14.79
CA ILE A 446 4.01 -15.78 16.20
C ILE A 446 5.11 -16.76 16.59
N ILE A 447 5.38 -17.77 15.73
CA ILE A 447 6.46 -18.73 15.96
C ILE A 447 7.81 -18.02 16.03
N ILE A 448 8.12 -17.13 15.08
CA ILE A 448 9.38 -16.36 15.06
C ILE A 448 9.51 -15.51 16.33
N TYR A 449 8.43 -14.88 16.79
CA TYR A 449 8.45 -14.09 18.02
C TYR A 449 8.78 -14.93 19.26
N PHE A 450 8.07 -16.03 19.49
CA PHE A 450 8.28 -16.84 20.70
C PHE A 450 9.57 -17.65 20.66
N THR A 451 10.08 -18.02 19.49
CA THR A 451 11.33 -18.78 19.35
C THR A 451 12.58 -17.89 19.34
N TYR A 452 12.52 -16.70 18.75
CA TYR A 452 13.67 -15.81 18.60
C TYR A 452 13.42 -14.41 19.16
N GLY A 453 12.37 -13.73 18.70
CA GLY A 453 12.17 -12.30 18.95
C GLY A 453 12.07 -11.92 20.42
N TYR A 454 11.32 -12.68 21.22
CA TYR A 454 11.14 -12.44 22.66
C TYR A 454 12.48 -12.47 23.42
N TRP A 455 13.37 -13.38 23.03
CA TRP A 455 14.67 -13.64 23.67
C TRP A 455 15.77 -12.66 23.26
N HIS A 456 15.67 -12.08 22.06
CA HIS A 456 16.67 -11.18 21.49
C HIS A 456 16.21 -9.72 21.45
N SER A 457 14.97 -9.45 21.87
CA SER A 457 14.41 -8.11 21.94
C SER A 457 15.29 -7.19 22.78
N LYS A 458 15.71 -6.09 22.16
CA LYS A 458 16.38 -4.97 22.82
C LYS A 458 15.37 -3.93 23.30
N LEU A 459 14.08 -4.18 23.09
CA LEU A 459 13.01 -3.29 23.52
C LEU A 459 12.90 -3.33 25.04
N ALA A 460 12.75 -2.15 25.65
CA ALA A 460 12.65 -1.97 27.10
C ALA A 460 13.81 -2.59 27.94
N VAL A 461 15.01 -2.77 27.36
CA VAL A 461 16.22 -3.05 28.15
C VAL A 461 16.74 -1.72 28.71
N SER A 462 16.01 -1.14 29.67
CA SER A 462 16.62 -0.29 30.69
C SER A 462 16.65 -1.10 31.99
N LYS A 463 17.81 -1.66 32.29
CA LYS A 463 18.26 -1.69 33.68
C LYS A 463 19.30 -0.62 33.84
#